data_AF-A0A644T598-F1
#
_entry.id   AF-A0A644T598-F1
#
_cell.length_a   1.000
_cell.length_b   1.000
_cell.length_c   1.000
_cell.angle_alpha   90.00
_cell.angle_beta   90.00
_cell.angle_gamma   90.00
#
_symmetry.space_group_name_H-M   'P 1'
#
loop_
_entity.id
_entity.type
_entity.pdbx_description
1 polymer ?
#
loop_
_entity_poly.entity_id
_entity_poly.type
_entity_poly.pdbx_seq_one_letter_code
_entity_poly.pdbx_strand_id
1 'polypeptide(L)'
;MGNALQIRVSAVTWNEDLLEKLWPKLTELAFSVPIKHEKHGVLEMVRALDEGLQFLPWSPARRKALGPGILEAARLKAELEAALAEWQPREANKLSDAIEDVLDQLEKAFVA
;
A
#
# COMPACT_ATOMS: atom_id res chain seq x y z
N MET A 1 16.28 -7.00 3.99
CA MET A 1 16.17 -5.72 4.70
C MET A 1 15.25 -4.86 3.87
N GLY A 2 14.03 -4.57 4.35
CA GLY A 2 13.04 -3.74 3.64
C GLY A 2 13.59 -2.33 3.43
N ASN A 3 13.45 -1.82 2.21
CA ASN A 3 14.04 -0.55 1.80
C ASN A 3 13.06 0.62 1.94
N ALA A 4 11.74 0.37 2.00
CA ALA A 4 10.71 1.43 2.00
C ALA A 4 10.03 1.63 3.37
N LEU A 5 9.83 0.58 4.16
CA LEU A 5 9.34 0.66 5.54
C LEU A 5 10.44 0.43 6.57
N GLN A 6 10.61 1.41 7.45
CA GLN A 6 11.25 1.20 8.74
C GLN A 6 10.28 1.58 9.86
N ILE A 7 9.90 0.60 10.67
CA ILE A 7 9.12 0.85 11.88
C ILE A 7 10.09 1.17 13.03
N ARG A 8 10.14 2.44 13.44
CA ARG A 8 10.70 2.85 14.74
C ARG A 8 9.55 3.17 15.68
N VAL A 9 9.69 2.77 16.94
CA VAL A 9 8.68 2.60 18.02
C VAL A 9 7.82 3.84 18.38
N SER A 10 7.78 4.89 17.56
CA SER A 10 6.84 6.01 17.71
C SER A 10 6.68 6.87 16.44
N ALA A 11 7.27 6.47 15.32
CA ALA A 11 7.16 7.21 14.06
C ALA A 11 7.34 6.27 12.87
N VAL A 12 6.32 6.18 12.03
CA VAL A 12 6.48 5.58 10.70
C VAL A 12 7.16 6.64 9.83
N THR A 13 8.40 6.37 9.44
CA THR A 13 9.21 7.33 8.65
C THR A 13 9.10 6.88 7.20
N TRP A 14 8.08 7.39 6.51
CA TRP A 14 7.88 7.15 5.09
C TRP A 14 8.79 8.07 4.27
N ASN A 15 9.39 7.54 3.20
CA ASN A 15 10.11 8.36 2.24
C ASN A 15 9.31 8.43 0.94
N GLU A 16 8.70 9.57 0.68
CA GLU A 16 7.86 9.81 -0.50
C GLU A 16 8.63 9.57 -1.82
N ASP A 17 9.95 9.84 -1.83
CA ASP A 17 10.82 9.62 -3.00
C ASP A 17 11.01 8.13 -3.37
N LEU A 18 10.74 7.19 -2.44
CA LEU A 18 10.84 5.76 -2.70
C LEU A 18 9.56 5.19 -3.31
N LEU A 19 8.40 5.79 -3.07
CA LEU A 19 7.12 5.32 -3.61
C LEU A 19 7.09 5.45 -5.14
N GLU A 20 7.42 6.64 -5.65
CA GLU A 20 7.47 6.91 -7.10
C GLU A 20 8.57 6.10 -7.80
N LYS A 21 9.63 5.72 -7.08
CA LYS A 21 10.70 4.87 -7.62
C LYS A 21 10.33 3.39 -7.66
N LEU A 22 9.62 2.88 -6.66
CA LEU A 22 9.31 1.46 -6.53
C LEU A 22 8.00 1.10 -7.25
N TRP A 23 6.97 1.94 -7.11
CA TRP A 23 5.63 1.69 -7.66
C TRP A 23 5.09 2.91 -8.42
N PRO A 24 5.72 3.31 -9.53
CA PRO A 24 5.34 4.51 -10.27
C PRO A 24 3.89 4.47 -10.77
N LYS A 25 3.40 3.32 -11.26
CA LYS A 25 2.04 3.24 -11.83
C LYS A 25 0.96 3.12 -10.77
N LEU A 26 1.20 2.38 -9.70
CA LEU A 26 0.27 2.36 -8.56
C LEU A 26 0.18 3.72 -7.88
N THR A 27 1.31 4.44 -7.77
CA THR A 27 1.35 5.81 -7.23
C THR A 27 0.55 6.76 -8.14
N GLU A 28 0.75 6.71 -9.45
CA GLU A 28 -0.04 7.49 -10.41
C GLU A 28 -1.54 7.17 -10.29
N LEU A 29 -1.92 5.90 -10.18
CA LEU A 29 -3.31 5.48 -10.05
C LEU A 29 -3.95 5.94 -8.72
N ALA A 30 -3.21 5.83 -7.62
CA ALA A 30 -3.68 6.14 -6.27
C ALA A 30 -3.76 7.65 -6.02
N PHE A 31 -2.82 8.43 -6.57
CA PHE A 31 -2.69 9.87 -6.32
C PHE A 31 -3.03 10.75 -7.54
N SER A 32 -3.66 10.20 -8.58
CA SER A 32 -4.13 10.95 -9.77
C SER A 32 -5.12 12.08 -9.44
N VAL A 33 -5.64 12.17 -8.22
CA VAL A 33 -6.58 13.20 -7.78
C VAL A 33 -5.87 14.12 -6.78
N PRO A 34 -5.95 15.46 -6.92
CA PRO A 34 -5.27 16.39 -6.02
C PRO A 34 -5.97 16.43 -4.66
N ILE A 35 -5.73 15.41 -3.86
CA ILE A 35 -6.20 15.34 -2.48
C ILE A 35 -5.11 16.01 -1.63
N LYS A 36 -5.41 17.23 -1.14
CA LYS A 36 -4.61 17.92 -0.11
C LYS A 36 -4.59 17.09 1.18
N HIS A 37 -3.78 16.05 1.30
CA HIS A 37 -3.57 15.38 2.58
C HIS A 37 -2.08 15.13 2.82
N GLU A 38 -1.68 15.36 4.06
CA GLU A 38 -0.34 15.73 4.52
C GLU A 38 0.72 14.63 4.55
N LYS A 39 0.44 13.41 4.06
CA LYS A 39 1.42 12.29 4.03
C LYS A 39 1.09 11.29 2.90
N HIS A 40 1.97 11.13 1.91
CA HIS A 40 1.84 10.10 0.88
C HIS A 40 2.62 8.82 1.30
N GLY A 41 1.96 7.95 2.07
CA GLY A 41 2.55 6.69 2.54
C GLY A 41 2.03 5.45 1.80
N VAL A 42 2.65 4.31 2.07
CA VAL A 42 2.26 3.00 1.52
C VAL A 42 0.83 2.62 1.94
N LEU A 43 0.44 2.97 3.16
CA LEU A 43 -0.89 2.64 3.70
C LEU A 43 -2.00 3.46 3.04
N GLU A 44 -1.70 4.72 2.71
CA GLU A 44 -2.56 5.63 1.97
C GLU A 44 -2.73 5.15 0.53
N MET A 45 -1.66 4.65 -0.10
CA MET A 45 -1.74 4.02 -1.42
C MET A 45 -2.64 2.78 -1.40
N VAL A 46 -2.45 1.87 -0.44
CA VAL A 46 -3.31 0.68 -0.28
C VAL A 46 -4.78 1.08 -0.09
N ARG A 47 -5.05 2.10 0.73
CA ARG A 47 -6.40 2.62 0.95
C ARG A 47 -7.01 3.20 -0.33
N ALA A 48 -6.26 4.02 -1.07
CA ALA A 48 -6.71 4.60 -2.32
C ALA A 48 -6.98 3.53 -3.40
N LEU A 49 -6.21 2.44 -3.41
CA LEU A 49 -6.44 1.30 -4.29
C LEU A 49 -7.71 0.53 -3.93
N ASP A 50 -7.99 0.29 -2.65
CA ASP A 50 -9.22 -0.37 -2.18
C ASP A 50 -10.46 0.52 -2.43
N GLU A 51 -10.38 1.80 -2.11
CA GLU A 51 -11.42 2.78 -2.45
C GLU A 51 -11.62 2.85 -3.98
N GLY A 52 -10.54 2.82 -4.76
CA GLY A 52 -10.60 2.76 -6.22
C GLY A 52 -11.29 1.49 -6.73
N LEU A 53 -11.04 0.34 -6.11
CA LEU A 53 -11.69 -0.92 -6.48
C LEU A 53 -13.21 -0.86 -6.25
N GLN A 54 -13.65 -0.21 -5.16
CA GLN A 54 -15.05 -0.11 -4.76
C GLN A 54 -15.81 1.01 -5.50
N PHE A 55 -15.21 2.20 -5.61
CA PHE A 55 -15.88 3.41 -6.07
C PHE A 55 -15.54 3.79 -7.52
N LEU A 56 -14.37 3.44 -8.06
CA LEU A 56 -14.03 3.77 -9.44
C LEU A 56 -14.57 2.71 -10.42
N PRO A 57 -15.07 3.13 -11.59
CA PRO A 57 -15.53 2.22 -12.65
C PRO A 57 -14.33 1.61 -13.39
N TRP A 58 -13.62 0.69 -12.73
CA TRP A 58 -12.54 -0.08 -13.34
C TRP A 58 -13.10 -1.18 -14.25
N SER A 59 -12.35 -1.51 -15.30
CA SER A 59 -12.71 -2.61 -16.19
C SER A 59 -12.72 -3.95 -15.44
N PRO A 60 -13.61 -4.90 -15.80
CA PRO A 60 -13.70 -6.20 -15.13
C PRO A 60 -12.38 -6.99 -15.16
N ALA A 61 -11.61 -6.85 -16.24
CA ALA A 61 -10.28 -7.44 -16.37
C ALA A 61 -9.30 -6.88 -15.32
N ARG A 62 -9.29 -5.55 -15.13
CA ARG A 62 -8.44 -4.89 -14.13
C ARG A 62 -8.87 -5.25 -12.71
N ARG A 63 -10.18 -5.30 -12.42
CA ARG A 63 -10.69 -5.76 -11.12
C ARG A 63 -10.34 -7.22 -10.83
N LYS A 64 -10.37 -8.09 -11.84
CA LYS A 64 -10.01 -9.51 -11.65
C LYS A 64 -8.50 -9.72 -11.46
N ALA A 65 -7.68 -8.90 -12.13
CA ALA A 65 -6.23 -8.95 -12.01
C ALA A 65 -5.72 -8.34 -10.69
N LEU A 66 -6.21 -7.16 -10.31
CA LEU A 66 -5.73 -6.42 -9.15
C LEU A 66 -6.57 -6.64 -7.89
N GLY A 67 -7.85 -6.99 -8.03
CA GLY A 67 -8.79 -7.16 -6.92
C GLY A 67 -8.28 -8.07 -5.79
N PRO A 68 -7.81 -9.30 -6.07
CA PRO A 68 -7.32 -10.16 -4.99
C PRO A 68 -6.10 -9.58 -4.28
N GLY A 69 -5.15 -8.95 -4.99
CA GLY A 69 -3.98 -8.35 -4.36
C GLY A 69 -4.31 -7.08 -3.57
N ILE A 70 -5.26 -6.27 -4.04
CA ILE A 70 -5.72 -5.07 -3.32
C ILE A 70 -6.44 -5.45 -2.03
N LEU A 71 -7.30 -6.48 -2.07
CA LEU A 71 -7.98 -7.00 -0.88
C LEU A 71 -6.97 -7.57 0.14
N GLU A 72 -5.95 -8.27 -0.33
CA GLU A 72 -4.88 -8.78 0.53
C GLU A 72 -4.08 -7.64 1.16
N ALA A 73 -3.68 -6.62 0.39
CA ALA A 73 -2.99 -5.45 0.90
C ALA A 73 -3.84 -4.69 1.93
N ALA A 74 -5.14 -4.52 1.68
CA ALA A 74 -6.07 -3.87 2.61
C ALA A 74 -6.19 -4.64 3.93
N ARG A 75 -6.22 -5.97 3.85
CA ARG A 75 -6.21 -6.85 5.03
C ARG A 75 -4.90 -6.71 5.81
N LEU A 76 -3.75 -6.78 5.15
CA LEU A 76 -2.43 -6.64 5.78
C LEU A 76 -2.26 -5.27 6.43
N LYS A 77 -2.80 -4.20 5.82
CA LYS A 77 -2.86 -2.87 6.43
C LYS A 77 -3.67 -2.88 7.73
N ALA A 78 -4.83 -3.53 7.76
CA ALA A 78 -5.64 -3.64 8.98
C ALA A 78 -4.91 -4.44 10.08
N GLU A 79 -4.24 -5.53 9.71
CA GLU A 79 -3.41 -6.32 10.64
C GLU A 79 -2.22 -5.49 11.16
N LEU A 80 -1.59 -4.68 10.31
CA LEU A 80 -0.51 -3.76 10.70
C LEU A 80 -1.00 -2.72 11.71
N GLU A 81 -2.14 -2.08 11.44
CA GLU A 81 -2.75 -1.10 12.35
C GLU A 81 -3.11 -1.74 13.70
N ALA A 82 -3.62 -2.98 13.69
CA ALA A 82 -3.88 -3.75 14.91
C ALA A 82 -2.59 -4.07 15.67
N ALA A 83 -1.54 -4.53 14.99
CA ALA A 83 -0.23 -4.81 15.59
C ALA A 83 0.41 -3.55 16.20
N LEU A 84 0.24 -2.39 15.55
CA LEU A 84 0.68 -1.11 16.10
C LEU A 84 -0.14 -0.71 17.34
N ALA A 85 -1.45 -0.90 17.33
CA ALA A 85 -2.33 -0.64 18.47
C ALA A 85 -2.02 -1.56 19.66
N GLU A 86 -1.62 -2.80 19.40
CA GLU A 86 -1.20 -3.81 20.39
C GLU A 86 0.28 -3.65 20.81
N TRP A 87 0.99 -2.62 20.33
CA TRP A 87 2.40 -2.38 20.64
C TRP A 87 3.32 -3.55 20.26
N GLN A 88 3.07 -4.16 19.10
CA GLN A 88 3.84 -5.28 18.55
C GLN A 88 4.74 -4.82 17.38
N PRO A 89 5.87 -4.13 17.64
CA PRO A 89 6.71 -3.54 16.58
C PRO A 89 7.37 -4.57 15.67
N ARG A 90 7.65 -5.78 16.17
CA ARG A 90 8.20 -6.88 15.36
C ARG A 90 7.19 -7.41 14.35
N GLU A 91 5.95 -7.54 14.78
CA GLU A 91 4.86 -8.02 13.94
C GLU A 91 4.49 -6.97 12.92
N ALA A 92 4.39 -5.71 13.36
CA ALA A 92 4.20 -4.58 12.48
C ALA A 92 5.29 -4.53 11.37
N ASN A 93 6.55 -4.79 11.70
CA ASN A 93 7.61 -4.77 10.68
C ASN A 93 7.51 -5.93 9.69
N LYS A 94 7.05 -7.11 10.12
CA LYS A 94 6.81 -8.23 9.17
C LYS A 94 5.62 -7.94 8.27
N LEU A 95 4.55 -7.39 8.85
CA LEU A 95 3.35 -7.02 8.12
C LEU A 95 3.65 -5.91 7.11
N SER A 96 4.53 -4.97 7.46
CA SER A 96 4.99 -3.97 6.52
C SER A 96 5.76 -4.56 5.35
N ASP A 97 6.71 -5.47 5.61
CA ASP A 97 7.44 -6.17 4.55
C ASP A 97 6.47 -6.95 3.64
N ALA A 98 5.45 -7.61 4.22
CA ALA A 98 4.43 -8.33 3.46
C ALA A 98 3.55 -7.40 2.59
N ILE A 99 3.22 -6.20 3.08
CA ILE A 99 2.52 -5.19 2.29
C ILE A 99 3.36 -4.78 1.07
N GLU A 100 4.67 -4.54 1.25
CA GLU A 100 5.58 -4.23 0.14
C GLU A 100 5.60 -5.37 -0.90
N ASP A 101 5.72 -6.63 -0.46
CA ASP A 101 5.74 -7.79 -1.35
C ASP A 101 4.44 -7.91 -2.18
N VAL A 102 3.28 -7.65 -1.57
CA VAL A 102 2.00 -7.66 -2.29
C VAL A 102 1.90 -6.51 -3.29
N LEU A 103 2.39 -5.32 -2.92
CA LEU A 103 2.42 -4.17 -3.81
C LEU A 103 3.36 -4.38 -5.00
N ASP A 104 4.52 -5.00 -4.79
CA ASP A 104 5.44 -5.42 -5.85
C ASP A 104 4.78 -6.39 -6.85
N GLN A 105 3.99 -7.33 -6.34
CA GLN A 105 3.24 -8.25 -7.19
C GLN A 105 2.12 -7.54 -7.95
N LEU A 106 1.42 -6.60 -7.31
CA LEU A 106 0.38 -5.78 -7.94
C LEU A 106 0.94 -4.89 -9.05
N GLU A 107 2.08 -4.23 -8.84
CA GLU A 107 2.75 -3.41 -9.85
C GLU A 107 3.16 -4.27 -11.05
N LYS A 108 3.71 -5.48 -10.82
CA LYS A 108 4.01 -6.44 -11.90
C LYS A 108 2.76 -6.89 -12.65
N ALA A 109 1.68 -7.18 -11.93
CA ALA A 109 0.39 -7.54 -12.52
C ALA A 109 -0.29 -6.37 -13.26
N PHE A 110 0.07 -5.12 -12.93
CA PHE A 110 -0.37 -3.93 -13.65
C PHE A 110 0.41 -3.70 -14.95
N VAL A 111 1.66 -4.19 -15.03
CA VAL A 111 2.56 -4.06 -16.19
C VAL A 111 2.42 -5.22 -17.18
N ALA A 112 1.92 -6.39 -16.76
CA ALA A 112 1.70 -7.58 -17.59
C ALA A 112 0.31 -7.60 -18.27
#